data_AF-A0A7S4KJU7-F1
#
_entry.id   AF-A0A7S4KJU7-F1
#
_cell.length_a   1.000
_cell.length_b   1.000
_cell.length_c   1.000
_cell.angle_alpha   90.00
_cell.angle_beta   90.00
_cell.angle_gamma   90.00
#
_symmetry.space_group_name_H-M   'P 1'
#
loop_
_entity.id
_entity.type
_entity.pdbx_description
1 polymer ?
#
loop_
_entity_poly.entity_id
_entity_poly.type
_entity_poly.pdbx_seq_one_letter_code
_entity_poly.pdbx_strand_id
1 'polypeptide(L)'
;DLTGLPVSMKMFGAYNNAFSGKIDLTRLPSHIKGVKLQKNNLEGEIDLTHLPTSIFGLDVSHNRLCGELNFGNLPLSMRILNLHENQFCGVVDISVIPLSLTQVNLSKNLFTSLVMVKERPKKNVIISENDFQEVTDSNGYPLDLGEIRIGHRV
;
A
#
# COMPACT_ATOMS: atom_id res chain seq x y z
N ASP A 1 7.04 9.96 -17.43
CA ASP A 1 5.88 9.40 -18.14
C ASP A 1 5.99 7.88 -18.15
N LEU A 2 4.97 7.15 -17.68
CA LEU A 2 4.96 5.68 -17.63
C LEU A 2 4.39 5.03 -18.90
N THR A 3 3.73 5.78 -19.79
CA THR A 3 3.12 5.19 -21.00
C THR A 3 4.14 4.81 -22.06
N GLY A 4 5.39 5.30 -21.94
CA GLY A 4 6.49 4.95 -22.84
C GLY A 4 7.22 3.65 -22.51
N LEU A 5 6.78 2.91 -21.48
CA LEU A 5 7.43 1.66 -21.09
C LEU A 5 7.24 0.58 -22.19
N PRO A 6 8.28 -0.21 -22.54
CA PRO A 6 8.19 -1.20 -23.59
C PRO A 6 7.08 -2.24 -23.38
N VAL A 7 6.42 -2.66 -24.45
CA VAL A 7 5.34 -3.67 -24.42
C VAL A 7 5.80 -5.05 -23.92
N SER A 8 7.09 -5.35 -24.04
CA SER A 8 7.69 -6.58 -23.51
C SER A 8 8.04 -6.50 -22.02
N MET A 9 8.11 -5.30 -21.45
CA MET A 9 8.55 -5.09 -20.07
C MET A 9 7.51 -5.63 -19.09
N LYS A 10 7.91 -6.59 -18.26
CA LYS A 10 7.06 -7.13 -17.18
C LYS A 10 7.36 -6.52 -15.82
N MET A 11 8.60 -6.07 -15.62
CA MET A 11 9.09 -5.49 -14.38
C MET A 11 9.66 -4.12 -14.70
N PHE A 12 9.13 -3.08 -14.07
CA PHE A 12 9.69 -1.74 -14.11
C PHE A 12 10.41 -1.46 -12.79
N GLY A 13 11.69 -1.12 -12.87
CA GLY A 13 12.51 -0.80 -11.71
C GLY A 13 13.23 0.53 -11.90
N ALA A 14 12.99 1.46 -10.98
CA ALA A 14 13.64 2.77 -10.92
C ALA A 14 13.98 3.15 -9.46
N TYR A 15 14.16 2.13 -8.62
CA TYR A 15 14.43 2.26 -7.19
C TYR A 15 15.84 2.77 -6.88
N ASN A 16 16.02 3.35 -5.69
CA ASN A 16 17.31 3.86 -5.19
C ASN A 16 17.92 4.94 -6.11
N ASN A 17 17.12 5.95 -6.42
CA ASN A 17 17.53 7.13 -7.17
C ASN A 17 17.07 8.39 -6.42
N ALA A 18 17.24 9.55 -7.05
CA ALA A 18 16.75 10.83 -6.53
C ALA A 18 15.50 11.32 -7.28
N PHE A 19 14.73 10.44 -7.94
CA PHE A 19 13.55 10.83 -8.70
C PHE A 19 12.54 11.53 -7.79
N SER A 20 12.02 12.67 -8.23
CA SER A 20 11.12 13.52 -7.46
C SER A 20 9.91 13.92 -8.30
N GLY A 21 8.96 14.57 -7.64
CA GLY A 21 7.67 14.93 -8.24
C GLY A 21 6.65 13.80 -8.16
N LYS A 22 5.50 14.04 -8.79
CA LYS A 22 4.35 13.13 -8.76
C LYS A 22 4.54 11.95 -9.70
N ILE A 23 3.95 10.82 -9.32
CA ILE A 23 3.85 9.63 -10.18
C ILE A 23 2.39 9.23 -10.37
N ASP A 24 2.02 9.09 -11.64
CA ASP A 24 0.68 8.66 -12.02
C ASP A 24 0.68 7.16 -12.33
N LEU A 25 0.35 6.35 -11.33
CA LEU A 25 0.30 4.89 -11.47
C LEU A 25 -0.83 4.41 -12.40
N THR A 26 -1.84 5.24 -12.66
CA THR A 26 -2.94 4.90 -13.58
C THR A 26 -2.47 4.74 -15.03
N ARG A 27 -1.30 5.32 -15.34
CA ARG A 27 -0.64 5.25 -16.65
C ARG A 27 0.29 4.06 -16.83
N LEU A 28 0.33 3.13 -15.88
CA LEU A 28 1.07 1.88 -16.02
C LEU A 28 0.49 1.04 -17.17
N PRO A 29 1.34 0.50 -18.07
CA PRO A 29 0.85 -0.41 -19.10
C PRO A 29 0.18 -1.65 -18.51
N SER A 30 -0.88 -2.13 -19.16
CA SER A 30 -1.75 -3.21 -18.67
C SER A 30 -1.03 -4.55 -18.44
N HIS A 31 0.13 -4.75 -19.09
CA HIS A 31 0.92 -5.98 -19.04
C HIS A 31 2.02 -5.99 -17.96
N ILE A 32 2.19 -4.90 -17.21
CA ILE A 32 3.17 -4.79 -16.14
C ILE A 32 2.78 -5.66 -14.95
N LYS A 33 3.72 -6.50 -14.51
CA LYS A 33 3.56 -7.40 -13.38
C LYS A 33 4.21 -6.86 -12.11
N GLY A 34 5.27 -6.05 -12.21
CA GLY A 34 5.93 -5.54 -11.01
C GLY A 34 6.51 -4.16 -11.19
N VAL A 35 6.37 -3.35 -10.16
CA VAL A 35 6.86 -1.98 -10.12
C VAL A 35 7.68 -1.79 -8.85
N LYS A 36 8.93 -1.33 -9.01
CA LYS A 36 9.86 -1.05 -7.91
C LYS A 36 10.36 0.39 -8.03
N LEU A 37 9.81 1.25 -7.18
CA LEU A 37 10.07 2.69 -7.14
C LEU A 37 10.58 3.16 -5.78
N GLN A 38 10.89 2.21 -4.89
CA GLN A 38 11.31 2.52 -3.54
C GLN A 38 12.61 3.30 -3.46
N LYS A 39 12.82 4.01 -2.35
CA LYS A 39 14.02 4.83 -2.09
C LYS A 39 14.22 5.88 -3.17
N ASN A 40 13.23 6.76 -3.28
CA ASN A 40 13.26 7.93 -4.14
C ASN A 40 12.72 9.14 -3.34
N ASN A 41 12.54 10.25 -4.04
CA ASN A 41 12.01 11.51 -3.53
C ASN A 41 10.60 11.78 -4.12
N LEU A 42 9.88 10.74 -4.56
CA LEU A 42 8.55 10.89 -5.16
C LEU A 42 7.58 11.43 -4.12
N GLU A 43 6.64 12.27 -4.55
CA GLU A 43 5.75 13.00 -3.65
C GLU A 43 4.35 13.16 -4.23
N GLY A 44 3.43 13.61 -3.38
CA GLY A 44 2.02 13.74 -3.73
C GLY A 44 1.27 12.41 -3.63
N GLU A 45 0.01 12.45 -4.07
CA GLU A 45 -0.92 11.33 -3.99
C GLU A 45 -0.70 10.32 -5.12
N ILE A 46 -1.09 9.08 -4.85
CA ILE A 46 -1.13 8.00 -5.85
C ILE A 46 -2.51 7.36 -5.87
N ASP A 47 -2.93 6.91 -7.05
CA ASP A 47 -4.18 6.18 -7.23
C ASP A 47 -3.90 4.68 -7.38
N LEU A 48 -4.41 3.88 -6.44
CA LEU A 48 -4.31 2.42 -6.45
C LEU A 48 -5.52 1.75 -7.15
N THR A 49 -6.56 2.51 -7.50
CA THR A 49 -7.83 1.97 -8.03
C THR A 49 -7.77 1.62 -9.51
N HIS A 50 -6.78 2.12 -10.24
CA HIS A 50 -6.58 1.88 -11.68
C HIS A 50 -5.31 1.09 -11.99
N LEU A 51 -4.81 0.29 -11.04
CA LEU A 51 -3.63 -0.53 -11.28
C LEU A 51 -3.91 -1.64 -12.33
N PRO A 52 -2.91 -1.99 -13.17
CA PRO A 52 -3.05 -3.08 -14.12
C PRO A 52 -3.51 -4.38 -13.48
N THR A 53 -4.49 -5.06 -14.07
CA THR A 53 -5.00 -6.35 -13.58
C THR A 53 -3.98 -7.48 -13.61
N SER A 54 -2.83 -7.26 -14.26
CA SER A 54 -1.71 -8.22 -14.27
C SER A 54 -0.67 -7.96 -13.17
N ILE A 55 -0.79 -6.86 -12.42
CA ILE A 55 0.20 -6.48 -11.41
C ILE A 55 0.22 -7.50 -10.27
N PHE A 56 1.42 -7.92 -9.92
CA PHE A 56 1.71 -8.89 -8.89
C PHE A 56 2.35 -8.23 -7.66
N GLY A 57 3.21 -7.23 -7.88
CA GLY A 57 3.91 -6.54 -6.80
C GLY A 57 4.11 -5.05 -7.08
N LEU A 58 3.82 -4.23 -6.08
CA LEU A 58 4.09 -2.79 -6.07
C LEU A 58 4.93 -2.43 -4.85
N ASP A 59 6.06 -1.78 -5.07
CA ASP A 59 6.90 -1.23 -4.01
C ASP A 59 7.19 0.25 -4.29
N VAL A 60 6.62 1.12 -3.47
CA VAL A 60 6.85 2.58 -3.48
C VAL A 60 7.34 3.06 -2.11
N SER A 61 7.88 2.15 -1.29
CA SER A 61 8.39 2.45 0.06
C SER A 61 9.53 3.46 0.05
N HIS A 62 9.79 4.13 1.19
CA HIS A 62 10.83 5.17 1.30
C HIS A 62 10.70 6.25 0.23
N ASN A 63 9.57 6.96 0.24
CA ASN A 63 9.31 8.14 -0.58
C ASN A 63 8.64 9.21 0.31
N ARG A 64 8.12 10.28 -0.30
CA ARG A 64 7.33 11.33 0.36
C ARG A 64 5.89 11.35 -0.18
N LEU A 65 5.37 10.18 -0.57
CA LEU A 65 4.00 10.05 -1.07
C LEU A 65 3.02 10.26 0.08
N CYS A 66 1.90 10.89 -0.20
CA CYS A 66 0.94 11.31 0.82
C CYS A 66 -0.52 11.09 0.37
N GLY A 67 -1.45 11.49 1.24
CA GLY A 67 -2.89 11.39 1.00
C GLY A 67 -3.49 10.06 1.44
N GLU A 68 -4.80 9.95 1.23
CA GLU A 68 -5.58 8.75 1.56
C GLU A 68 -5.49 7.72 0.44
N LEU A 69 -5.65 6.45 0.80
CA LEU A 69 -5.57 5.33 -0.14
C LEU A 69 -6.86 4.54 -0.16
N ASN A 70 -7.33 4.22 -1.37
CA ASN A 70 -8.43 3.29 -1.56
C ASN A 70 -7.90 1.88 -1.87
N PHE A 71 -8.11 0.96 -0.92
CA PHE A 71 -7.68 -0.43 -1.03
C PHE A 71 -8.72 -1.35 -1.71
N GLY A 72 -9.95 -0.89 -1.92
CA GLY A 72 -11.09 -1.73 -2.34
C GLY A 72 -11.02 -2.23 -3.78
N ASN A 73 -10.24 -1.58 -4.64
CA ASN A 73 -10.09 -1.93 -6.06
C ASN A 73 -8.72 -2.54 -6.40
N LEU A 74 -8.00 -3.05 -5.40
CA LEU A 74 -6.71 -3.66 -5.65
C LEU A 74 -6.85 -4.95 -6.50
N PRO A 75 -6.00 -5.14 -7.53
CA PRO A 75 -6.09 -6.31 -8.41
C PRO A 75 -5.94 -7.65 -7.68
N LEU A 76 -6.79 -8.64 -8.02
CA LEU A 76 -6.76 -10.00 -7.46
C LEU A 76 -5.45 -10.77 -7.77
N SER A 77 -4.71 -10.34 -8.78
CA SER A 77 -3.38 -10.86 -9.12
C SER A 77 -2.30 -10.42 -8.12
N MET A 78 -2.52 -9.33 -7.38
CA MET A 78 -1.52 -8.74 -6.51
C MET A 78 -1.24 -9.67 -5.32
N ARG A 79 0.03 -9.79 -4.95
CA ARG A 79 0.53 -10.55 -3.79
C ARG A 79 1.34 -9.69 -2.83
N ILE A 80 2.01 -8.65 -3.34
CA ILE A 80 2.92 -7.81 -2.57
C ILE A 80 2.52 -6.35 -2.74
N LEU A 81 2.29 -5.66 -1.63
CA LEU A 81 2.08 -4.23 -1.57
C LEU A 81 2.99 -3.64 -0.49
N ASN A 82 3.98 -2.85 -0.89
CA ASN A 82 4.90 -2.20 0.02
C ASN A 82 4.82 -0.68 -0.10
N LEU A 83 4.26 -0.04 0.92
CA LEU A 83 4.02 1.40 1.03
C LEU A 83 4.74 2.02 2.22
N HIS A 84 5.60 1.25 2.91
CA HIS A 84 6.16 1.70 4.18
C HIS A 84 7.05 2.94 4.03
N GLU A 85 7.19 3.72 5.09
CA GLU A 85 8.03 4.93 5.13
C GLU A 85 7.64 5.93 4.04
N ASN A 86 6.39 6.40 4.15
CA ASN A 86 5.78 7.46 3.36
C ASN A 86 4.96 8.36 4.32
N GLN A 87 4.08 9.19 3.79
CA GLN A 87 3.22 10.12 4.51
C GLN A 87 1.73 9.86 4.22
N PHE A 88 1.36 8.61 3.90
CA PHE A 88 -0.04 8.24 3.67
C PHE A 88 -0.85 8.36 4.97
N CYS A 89 -2.09 8.80 4.87
CA CYS A 89 -2.95 9.07 6.02
C CYS A 89 -4.36 8.50 5.83
N GLY A 90 -5.23 8.74 6.81
CA GLY A 90 -6.63 8.31 6.78
C GLY A 90 -6.85 6.91 7.31
N VAL A 91 -7.83 6.21 6.72
CA VAL A 91 -8.35 4.94 7.22
C VAL A 91 -7.71 3.76 6.48
N VAL A 92 -7.26 2.76 7.24
CA VAL A 92 -6.90 1.45 6.71
C VAL A 92 -8.02 0.46 7.06
N ASP A 93 -8.81 0.07 6.07
CA ASP A 93 -9.80 -0.99 6.24
C ASP A 93 -9.25 -2.34 5.75
N ILE A 94 -8.94 -3.23 6.69
CA ILE A 94 -8.38 -4.56 6.40
C ILE A 94 -9.41 -5.45 5.70
N SER A 95 -10.70 -5.19 5.88
CA SER A 95 -11.80 -6.00 5.31
C SER A 95 -11.85 -5.91 3.78
N VAL A 96 -11.49 -4.74 3.22
CA VAL A 96 -11.50 -4.51 1.76
C VAL A 96 -10.19 -4.90 1.08
N ILE A 97 -9.11 -5.16 1.83
CA ILE A 97 -7.85 -5.62 1.25
C ILE A 97 -8.05 -7.04 0.69
N PRO A 98 -7.74 -7.29 -0.61
CA PRO A 98 -7.91 -8.62 -1.21
C PRO A 98 -7.21 -9.75 -0.45
N LEU A 99 -7.85 -10.92 -0.37
CA LEU A 99 -7.26 -12.13 0.24
C LEU A 99 -6.03 -12.65 -0.52
N SER A 100 -5.86 -12.24 -1.77
CA SER A 100 -4.71 -12.56 -2.59
C SER A 100 -3.40 -11.96 -2.07
N LEU A 101 -3.45 -10.81 -1.39
CA LEU A 101 -2.27 -10.16 -0.84
C LEU A 101 -1.69 -10.97 0.31
N THR A 102 -0.46 -11.44 0.14
CA THR A 102 0.26 -12.23 1.16
C THR A 102 1.24 -11.40 1.96
N GLN A 103 1.70 -10.28 1.40
CA GLN A 103 2.63 -9.35 2.03
C GLN A 103 2.12 -7.92 1.84
N VAL A 104 1.76 -7.28 2.95
CA VAL A 104 1.32 -5.88 2.96
C VAL A 104 2.12 -5.14 4.02
N ASN A 105 2.85 -4.11 3.62
CA ASN A 105 3.60 -3.28 4.56
C ASN A 105 3.18 -1.81 4.42
N LEU A 106 2.54 -1.32 5.47
CA LEU A 106 2.01 0.04 5.63
C LEU A 106 2.70 0.78 6.78
N SER A 107 3.76 0.21 7.37
CA SER A 107 4.41 0.80 8.55
C SER A 107 5.04 2.16 8.24
N LYS A 108 5.31 2.97 9.27
CA LYS A 108 5.96 4.28 9.12
C LYS A 108 5.20 5.18 8.14
N ASN A 109 3.92 5.37 8.40
CA ASN A 109 3.05 6.30 7.68
C ASN A 109 2.29 7.14 8.73
N LEU A 110 1.24 7.85 8.30
CA LEU A 110 0.42 8.74 9.12
C LEU A 110 -1.04 8.27 9.18
N PHE A 111 -1.30 6.95 9.04
CA PHE A 111 -2.66 6.42 9.14
C PHE A 111 -3.20 6.60 10.56
N THR A 112 -4.45 7.04 10.67
CA THR A 112 -5.07 7.44 11.94
C THR A 112 -6.20 6.53 12.40
N SER A 113 -6.83 5.80 11.47
CA SER A 113 -7.93 4.87 11.79
C SER A 113 -7.70 3.51 11.17
N LEU A 114 -8.06 2.45 11.89
CA LEU A 114 -7.92 1.06 11.46
C LEU A 114 -9.24 0.31 11.63
N VAL A 115 -9.75 -0.30 10.56
CA VAL A 115 -10.89 -1.21 10.61
C VAL A 115 -10.38 -2.65 10.50
N MET A 116 -10.68 -3.45 11.52
CA MET A 116 -10.22 -4.82 11.67
C MET A 116 -11.36 -5.82 11.44
N VAL A 117 -11.00 -7.04 11.02
CA VAL A 117 -11.90 -8.19 10.96
C VAL A 117 -11.51 -9.22 12.01
N LYS A 118 -12.50 -9.80 12.71
CA LYS A 118 -12.29 -10.76 13.82
C LYS A 118 -11.49 -11.99 13.38
N GLU A 119 -11.74 -12.47 12.18
CA GLU A 119 -10.95 -13.53 11.58
C GLU A 119 -9.75 -12.89 10.87
N ARG A 120 -8.59 -12.87 11.55
CA ARG A 120 -7.34 -12.44 10.92
C ARG A 120 -7.11 -13.30 9.68
N PRO A 121 -7.17 -12.75 8.46
CA PRO A 121 -6.66 -13.49 7.31
C PRO A 121 -5.16 -13.75 7.57
N LYS A 122 -4.63 -14.89 7.11
CA LYS A 122 -3.21 -15.30 7.27
C LYS A 122 -2.21 -14.39 6.52
N LYS A 123 -2.48 -13.09 6.48
CA LYS A 123 -1.72 -12.07 5.78
C LYS A 123 -0.65 -11.52 6.71
N ASN A 124 0.57 -11.40 6.21
CA ASN A 124 1.59 -10.60 6.87
C ASN A 124 1.30 -9.13 6.58
N VAL A 125 0.40 -8.54 7.37
CA VAL A 125 0.11 -7.09 7.34
C VAL A 125 0.93 -6.42 8.44
N ILE A 126 1.86 -5.56 8.04
CA ILE A 126 2.68 -4.76 8.93
C ILE A 126 2.17 -3.33 8.90
N ILE A 127 1.74 -2.82 10.05
CA ILE A 127 1.10 -1.50 10.21
C ILE A 127 1.71 -0.69 11.37
N SER A 128 2.82 -1.16 11.95
CA SER A 128 3.52 -0.50 13.06
C SER A 128 3.96 0.94 12.69
N GLU A 129 4.23 1.77 13.69
CA GLU A 129 4.76 3.13 13.47
C GLU A 129 3.83 3.99 12.58
N ASN A 130 2.53 3.94 12.86
CA ASN A 130 1.52 4.86 12.35
C ASN A 130 0.93 5.66 13.52
N ASP A 131 -0.04 6.54 13.25
CA ASP A 131 -0.71 7.36 14.26
C ASP A 131 -2.14 6.87 14.55
N PHE A 132 -2.34 5.56 14.68
CA PHE A 132 -3.68 4.99 14.90
C PHE A 132 -4.26 5.43 16.25
N GLN A 133 -5.24 6.32 16.19
CA GLN A 133 -6.01 6.83 17.34
C GLN A 133 -7.35 6.10 17.49
N GLU A 134 -7.89 5.58 16.39
CA GLU A 134 -9.17 4.86 16.35
C GLU A 134 -8.98 3.47 15.75
N VAL A 135 -9.42 2.44 16.47
CA VAL A 135 -9.46 1.08 15.93
C VAL A 135 -10.81 0.46 16.18
N THR A 136 -11.45 -0.04 15.13
CA THR A 136 -12.81 -0.59 15.18
C THR A 136 -12.89 -1.97 14.51
N ASP A 137 -13.95 -2.72 14.80
CA ASP A 137 -14.33 -3.88 13.99
C ASP A 137 -15.12 -3.46 12.74
N SER A 138 -15.46 -4.42 11.88
CA SER A 138 -16.21 -4.17 10.64
C SER A 138 -17.61 -3.59 10.85
N ASN A 139 -18.14 -3.56 12.07
CA ASN A 139 -19.42 -2.93 12.41
C ASN A 139 -19.23 -1.54 13.04
N GLY A 140 -17.99 -1.07 13.18
CA GLY A 140 -17.66 0.21 13.81
C GLY A 140 -17.56 0.16 15.33
N TYR A 141 -17.56 -1.03 15.97
CA TYR A 141 -17.35 -1.11 17.41
C TYR A 141 -15.87 -0.93 17.74
N PRO A 142 -15.51 -0.08 18.72
CA PRO A 142 -14.12 0.13 19.10
C PRO A 142 -13.50 -1.16 19.66
N LEU A 143 -12.25 -1.40 19.28
CA LEU A 143 -11.42 -2.49 19.77
C LEU A 143 -10.32 -1.91 20.67
N ASP A 144 -10.09 -2.54 21.82
CA ASP A 144 -9.04 -2.09 22.73
C ASP A 144 -7.65 -2.31 22.07
N LEU A 145 -6.91 -1.22 21.91
CA LEU A 145 -5.54 -1.21 21.39
C LEU A 145 -4.62 -2.16 22.18
N GLY A 146 -4.87 -2.37 23.48
CA GLY A 146 -4.11 -3.31 24.32
C GLY A 146 -4.28 -4.79 23.94
N GLU A 147 -5.40 -5.16 23.33
CA GLU A 147 -5.65 -6.53 22.84
C GLU A 147 -5.12 -6.74 21.42
N ILE A 148 -4.98 -5.66 20.67
CA ILE A 148 -4.44 -5.71 19.31
C ILE A 148 -2.92 -5.75 19.42
N ARG A 149 -2.36 -6.95 19.31
CA ARG A 149 -0.96 -7.15 18.92
C ARG A 149 -0.74 -6.59 17.52
N ILE A 150 -0.71 -5.26 17.39
CA ILE A 150 -0.07 -4.55 16.29
C ILE A 150 1.40 -4.89 16.49
N GLY A 151 2.02 -5.54 15.52
CA GLY A 151 3.37 -6.08 15.64
C GLY A 151 4.40 -4.98 15.91
N HIS A 152 4.56 -4.58 17.17
CA HIS A 152 5.78 -3.98 17.68
C HIS A 152 6.87 -5.04 17.52
N ARG A 153 7.63 -4.98 16.44
CA ARG A 153 9.03 -5.34 16.54
C ARG A 153 9.76 -4.07 16.95
N VAL A 154 10.03 -4.01 18.25
CA VAL A 154 11.04 -3.16 18.88
C VAL A 154 12.37 -3.33 18.15
#